data_AF-A0A7G2K1H7-F1
#
_entry.id   AF-A0A7G2K1H7-F1
#
_cell.length_a   1.000
_cell.length_b   1.000
_cell.length_c   1.000
_cell.angle_alpha   90.00
_cell.angle_beta   90.00
_cell.angle_gamma   90.00
#
_symmetry.space_group_name_H-M   'P 1'
#
loop_
_entity.id
_entity.type
_entity.pdbx_description
1 polymer ?
#
loop_
_entity_poly.entity_id
_entity_poly.type
_entity_poly.pdbx_seq_one_letter_code
_entity_poly.pdbx_strand_id
1 'polypeptide(L)'
;MGYKAQATGEWASAVGPDAKAISNYSVAMGNNANASANQTIAIGRYANASKENAIALGYNAQANTKDGDIALGNGSITALQHDASTFILNGKNIATSFVQGSDQGVFSIGNSTVNRQIQNVGAGNITADSSDAINGSQLYHVATE
;
A
#
# COMPACT_ATOMS: atom_id res chain seq x y z
N MET A 1 -8.38 -24.52 -1.90
CA MET A 1 -9.81 -24.87 -2.11
C MET A 1 -10.33 -24.16 -3.35
N GLY A 2 -10.72 -24.88 -4.39
CA GLY A 2 -11.19 -24.31 -5.67
C GLY A 2 -10.57 -25.03 -6.88
N TYR A 3 -11.21 -24.94 -8.04
CA TYR A 3 -10.67 -25.50 -9.29
C TYR A 3 -9.29 -24.88 -9.57
N LYS A 4 -8.24 -25.72 -9.69
CA LYS A 4 -6.84 -25.27 -9.92
C LYS A 4 -6.27 -24.30 -8.88
N ALA A 5 -6.85 -24.24 -7.68
CA ALA A 5 -6.23 -23.50 -6.58
C ALA A 5 -4.89 -24.16 -6.19
N GLN A 6 -3.85 -23.36 -6.01
CA GLN A 6 -2.48 -23.80 -5.71
C GLN A 6 -1.98 -23.13 -4.44
N ALA A 7 -1.75 -23.91 -3.39
CA ALA A 7 -1.03 -23.50 -2.20
C ALA A 7 0.26 -24.33 -2.15
N THR A 8 1.32 -23.84 -2.80
CA THR A 8 2.58 -24.60 -2.97
C THR A 8 3.66 -24.20 -1.96
N GLY A 9 3.55 -23.01 -1.38
CA GLY A 9 4.48 -22.54 -0.35
C GLY A 9 4.23 -23.22 1.00
N GLU A 10 5.27 -23.25 1.84
CA GLU A 10 5.13 -23.70 3.22
C GLU A 10 4.11 -22.81 3.97
N TRP A 11 3.14 -23.44 4.64
CA TRP A 11 2.06 -22.75 5.36
C TRP A 11 1.24 -21.76 4.50
N ALA A 12 1.21 -21.95 3.18
CA ALA A 12 0.42 -21.14 2.28
C ALA A 12 -1.06 -21.52 2.28
N SER A 13 -1.94 -20.57 1.94
CA SER A 13 -3.38 -20.81 1.79
C SER A 13 -3.91 -20.23 0.49
N ALA A 14 -4.57 -21.06 -0.32
CA ALA A 14 -5.18 -20.65 -1.59
C ALA A 14 -6.66 -21.02 -1.63
N VAL A 15 -7.54 -20.02 -1.80
CA VAL A 15 -9.00 -20.18 -1.82
C VAL A 15 -9.60 -19.46 -3.03
N GLY A 16 -10.29 -20.17 -3.90
CA GLY A 16 -10.89 -19.65 -5.13
C GLY A 16 -10.33 -20.32 -6.39
N PRO A 17 -11.07 -20.31 -7.52
CA PRO A 17 -10.58 -20.92 -8.76
C PRO A 17 -9.32 -20.20 -9.25
N ASP A 18 -8.29 -20.96 -9.60
CA ASP A 18 -6.99 -20.46 -10.07
C ASP A 18 -6.26 -19.54 -9.05
N ALA A 19 -6.67 -19.52 -7.78
CA ALA A 19 -5.94 -18.81 -6.73
C ALA A 19 -4.56 -19.45 -6.51
N LYS A 20 -3.51 -18.62 -6.34
CA LYS A 20 -2.11 -19.04 -6.27
C LYS A 20 -1.42 -18.42 -5.06
N ALA A 21 -1.18 -19.22 -4.03
CA ALA A 21 -0.33 -18.90 -2.90
C ALA A 21 0.97 -19.70 -3.06
N ILE A 22 1.96 -19.09 -3.72
CA ILE A 22 3.12 -19.83 -4.29
C ILE A 22 4.28 -19.94 -3.30
N SER A 23 4.51 -18.89 -2.51
CA SER A 23 5.65 -18.76 -1.61
C SER A 23 5.27 -19.01 -0.15
N ASN A 24 6.27 -19.14 0.72
CA ASN A 24 6.04 -19.45 2.12
C ASN A 24 5.19 -18.37 2.81
N TYR A 25 4.31 -18.80 3.71
CA TYR A 25 3.40 -17.95 4.48
C TYR A 25 2.44 -17.10 3.62
N SER A 26 2.28 -17.41 2.34
CA SER A 26 1.44 -16.60 1.43
C SER A 26 -0.04 -16.95 1.53
N VAL A 27 -0.91 -15.95 1.35
CA VAL A 27 -2.37 -16.10 1.35
C VAL A 27 -2.94 -15.54 0.06
N ALA A 28 -3.61 -16.39 -0.74
CA ALA A 28 -4.32 -15.99 -1.95
C ALA A 28 -5.80 -16.37 -1.85
N MET A 29 -6.69 -15.37 -1.83
CA MET A 29 -8.14 -15.59 -1.73
C MET A 29 -8.89 -14.81 -2.80
N GLY A 30 -9.54 -15.51 -3.74
CA GLY A 30 -10.27 -14.93 -4.85
C GLY A 30 -9.92 -15.61 -6.17
N ASN A 31 -10.81 -15.51 -7.16
CA ASN A 31 -10.51 -16.06 -8.50
C ASN A 31 -9.27 -15.39 -9.08
N ASN A 32 -8.28 -16.18 -9.50
CA ASN A 32 -6.98 -15.68 -9.99
C ASN A 32 -6.23 -14.74 -9.02
N ALA A 33 -6.51 -14.79 -7.71
CA ALA A 33 -5.68 -14.10 -6.72
C ALA A 33 -4.27 -14.71 -6.74
N ASN A 34 -3.22 -13.89 -6.71
CA ASN A 34 -1.83 -14.32 -6.83
C ASN A 34 -0.98 -13.71 -5.71
N ALA A 35 -0.58 -14.52 -4.75
CA ALA A 35 0.35 -14.21 -3.68
C ALA A 35 1.65 -14.99 -3.97
N SER A 36 2.61 -14.34 -4.64
CA SER A 36 3.75 -15.01 -5.29
C SER A 36 5.12 -14.75 -4.66
N ALA A 37 5.17 -14.03 -3.54
CA ALA A 37 6.38 -13.79 -2.77
C ALA A 37 6.16 -14.16 -1.28
N ASN A 38 7.24 -14.26 -0.51
CA ASN A 38 7.18 -14.67 0.89
C ASN A 38 6.30 -13.70 1.71
N GLN A 39 5.51 -14.25 2.63
CA GLN A 39 4.70 -13.48 3.59
C GLN A 39 3.70 -12.52 2.93
N THR A 40 3.21 -12.84 1.72
CA THR A 40 2.27 -12.00 0.97
C THR A 40 0.81 -12.30 1.26
N ILE A 41 -0.05 -11.30 1.08
CA ILE A 41 -1.51 -11.43 1.16
C ILE A 41 -2.13 -10.86 -0.12
N ALA A 42 -2.82 -11.67 -0.91
CA ALA A 42 -3.60 -11.27 -2.08
C ALA A 42 -5.07 -11.68 -1.91
N ILE A 43 -5.95 -10.72 -1.65
CA ILE A 43 -7.38 -10.96 -1.41
C ILE A 43 -8.22 -10.15 -2.40
N GLY A 44 -8.97 -10.84 -3.26
CA GLY A 44 -9.80 -10.26 -4.31
C GLY A 44 -9.57 -10.93 -5.65
N ARG A 45 -10.56 -10.88 -6.55
CA ARG A 45 -10.38 -11.41 -7.91
C ARG A 45 -9.29 -10.61 -8.63
N TYR A 46 -8.29 -11.30 -9.20
CA TYR A 46 -7.07 -10.72 -9.78
C TYR A 46 -6.22 -9.84 -8.85
N ALA A 47 -6.39 -9.95 -7.52
CA ALA A 47 -5.45 -9.33 -6.59
C ALA A 47 -4.05 -9.96 -6.77
N ASN A 48 -3.00 -9.16 -6.78
CA ASN A 48 -1.63 -9.62 -6.99
C ASN A 48 -0.69 -8.96 -6.00
N ALA A 49 -0.01 -9.77 -5.19
CA ALA A 49 1.04 -9.38 -4.27
C ALA A 49 2.31 -10.15 -4.64
N SER A 50 3.26 -9.47 -5.27
CA SER A 50 4.44 -10.10 -5.88
C SER A 50 5.77 -9.66 -5.28
N LYS A 51 5.76 -8.94 -4.16
CA LYS A 51 6.93 -8.48 -3.40
C LYS A 51 6.87 -9.01 -1.98
N GLU A 52 8.00 -9.18 -1.32
CA GLU A 52 8.01 -9.78 0.03
C GLU A 52 7.22 -8.89 0.99
N ASN A 53 6.48 -9.51 1.91
CA ASN A 53 5.62 -8.82 2.88
C ASN A 53 4.49 -7.96 2.28
N ALA A 54 4.24 -8.04 0.97
CA ALA A 54 3.27 -7.19 0.31
C ALA A 54 1.82 -7.63 0.53
N ILE A 55 0.90 -6.66 0.55
CA ILE A 55 -0.54 -6.86 0.75
C ILE A 55 -1.31 -6.22 -0.41
N ALA A 56 -2.05 -7.02 -1.19
CA ALA A 56 -3.00 -6.58 -2.19
C ALA A 56 -4.42 -6.98 -1.79
N LEU A 57 -5.25 -6.00 -1.42
CA LEU A 57 -6.62 -6.24 -0.95
C LEU A 57 -7.63 -5.47 -1.81
N GLY A 58 -8.31 -6.16 -2.71
CA GLY A 58 -9.34 -5.63 -3.60
C GLY A 58 -9.34 -6.30 -4.97
N TYR A 59 -10.44 -6.15 -5.72
CA TYR A 59 -10.46 -6.56 -7.12
C TYR A 59 -9.36 -5.84 -7.89
N ASN A 60 -8.48 -6.60 -8.55
CA ASN A 60 -7.38 -6.07 -9.34
C ASN A 60 -6.39 -5.17 -8.55
N ALA A 61 -6.29 -5.31 -7.22
CA ALA A 61 -5.26 -4.62 -6.44
C ALA A 61 -3.87 -5.18 -6.77
N GLN A 62 -2.85 -4.33 -6.92
CA GLN A 62 -1.50 -4.70 -7.34
C GLN A 62 -0.45 -4.13 -6.37
N ALA A 63 0.15 -4.99 -5.54
CA ALA A 63 1.23 -4.65 -4.60
C ALA A 63 2.53 -5.31 -5.08
N ASN A 64 3.14 -4.71 -6.11
CA ASN A 64 4.15 -5.37 -6.94
C ASN A 64 5.44 -4.56 -7.12
N THR A 65 5.59 -3.43 -6.43
CA THR A 65 6.66 -2.48 -6.71
C THR A 65 7.86 -2.65 -5.77
N LYS A 66 7.62 -2.70 -4.45
CA LYS A 66 8.64 -2.82 -3.40
C LYS A 66 8.18 -3.82 -2.32
N ASP A 67 9.14 -4.40 -1.60
CA ASP A 67 8.84 -5.18 -0.41
C ASP A 67 8.14 -4.30 0.64
N GLY A 68 7.14 -4.85 1.33
CA GLY A 68 6.29 -4.11 2.29
C GLY A 68 5.16 -3.30 1.66
N ASP A 69 4.99 -3.33 0.34
CA ASP A 69 3.92 -2.62 -0.36
C ASP A 69 2.51 -3.03 0.10
N ILE A 70 1.61 -2.05 0.22
CA ILE A 70 0.20 -2.28 0.51
C ILE A 70 -0.66 -1.58 -0.56
N ALA A 71 -1.37 -2.36 -1.39
CA ALA A 71 -2.41 -1.88 -2.30
C ALA A 71 -3.81 -2.19 -1.74
N LEU A 72 -4.57 -1.16 -1.39
CA LEU A 72 -5.90 -1.30 -0.76
C LEU A 72 -7.00 -0.69 -1.62
N GLY A 73 -7.94 -1.53 -2.04
CA GLY A 73 -9.13 -1.14 -2.81
C GLY A 73 -9.14 -1.64 -4.25
N ASN A 74 -10.30 -1.51 -4.90
CA ASN A 74 -10.50 -1.90 -6.29
C ASN A 74 -9.56 -1.12 -7.23
N GLY A 75 -8.71 -1.86 -7.95
CA GLY A 75 -7.74 -1.29 -8.89
C GLY A 75 -6.64 -0.45 -8.25
N SER A 76 -6.41 -0.55 -6.94
CA SER A 76 -5.30 0.14 -6.29
C SER A 76 -3.96 -0.48 -6.71
N ILE A 77 -2.96 0.36 -7.00
CA ILE A 77 -1.65 -0.06 -7.52
C ILE A 77 -0.57 0.68 -6.74
N THR A 78 0.42 -0.04 -6.21
CA THR A 78 1.58 0.60 -5.58
C THR A 78 2.57 1.12 -6.63
N ALA A 79 3.26 2.19 -6.28
CA ALA A 79 4.32 2.80 -7.06
C ALA A 79 5.56 2.97 -6.16
N LEU A 80 6.68 3.40 -6.73
CA LEU A 80 7.87 3.68 -5.93
C LEU A 80 7.57 4.81 -4.94
N GLN A 81 8.13 4.71 -3.74
CA GLN A 81 8.08 5.82 -2.78
C GLN A 81 8.62 7.08 -3.44
N HIS A 82 7.89 8.18 -3.29
CA HIS A 82 8.33 9.47 -3.80
C HIS A 82 9.54 9.96 -3.01
N ASP A 83 10.57 10.41 -3.73
CA ASP A 83 11.70 11.09 -3.13
C ASP A 83 11.27 12.50 -2.68
N ALA A 84 11.23 12.70 -1.36
CA ALA A 84 10.93 14.00 -0.76
C ALA A 84 12.20 14.78 -0.37
N SER A 85 13.36 14.48 -0.99
CA SER A 85 14.64 15.18 -0.77
C SER A 85 14.67 16.63 -1.26
N THR A 86 13.67 17.05 -2.05
CA THR A 86 13.54 18.43 -2.53
C THR A 86 12.15 18.97 -2.27
N PHE A 87 12.10 20.08 -1.52
CA PHE A 87 10.89 20.88 -1.35
C PHE A 87 11.29 22.34 -1.20
N ILE A 88 11.06 23.13 -2.25
CA ILE A 88 11.46 24.54 -2.29
C ILE A 88 10.32 25.42 -1.80
N LEU A 89 10.54 26.09 -0.68
CA LEU A 89 9.66 27.16 -0.18
C LEU A 89 10.46 28.47 -0.15
N ASN A 90 9.96 29.50 -0.84
CA ASN A 90 10.61 30.82 -0.94
C ASN A 90 12.09 30.74 -1.35
N GLY A 91 12.42 29.86 -2.30
CA GLY A 91 13.79 29.68 -2.80
C GLY A 91 14.71 28.85 -1.89
N LYS A 92 14.22 28.35 -0.75
CA LYS A 92 14.98 27.50 0.18
C LYS A 92 14.47 26.06 0.13
N ASN A 93 15.38 25.08 -0.01
CA ASN A 93 15.04 23.68 0.20
C ASN A 93 14.84 23.42 1.69
N ILE A 94 13.64 22.98 2.08
CA ILE A 94 13.29 22.65 3.47
C ILE A 94 13.00 21.14 3.66
N ALA A 95 13.24 20.31 2.65
CA ALA A 95 13.05 18.86 2.72
C ALA A 95 13.77 18.19 3.90
N THR A 96 14.95 18.69 4.26
CA THR A 96 15.75 18.18 5.39
C THR A 96 15.10 18.44 6.75
N SER A 97 14.05 19.26 6.81
CA SER A 97 13.27 19.52 8.02
C SER A 97 12.06 18.58 8.18
N PHE A 98 11.80 17.70 7.20
CA PHE A 98 10.71 16.73 7.28
C PHE A 98 11.22 15.39 7.81
N VAL A 99 10.38 14.70 8.59
CA VAL A 99 10.60 13.28 8.89
C VAL A 99 10.40 12.50 7.60
N GLN A 100 11.47 11.83 7.14
CA GLN A 100 11.45 11.05 5.89
C GLN A 100 10.95 9.63 6.15
N GLY A 101 10.21 9.07 5.19
CA GLY A 101 9.84 7.65 5.24
C GLY A 101 11.07 6.75 5.06
N SER A 102 11.13 5.64 5.79
CA SER A 102 12.07 4.56 5.51
C SER A 102 11.57 3.80 4.28
N ASP A 103 12.37 3.69 3.22
CA ASP A 103 12.05 3.00 1.95
C ASP A 103 11.73 1.51 2.14
N GLN A 104 10.54 1.23 2.67
CA GLN A 104 10.02 -0.07 3.13
C GLN A 104 8.62 -0.34 2.55
N GLY A 105 8.39 0.19 1.34
CA GLY A 105 7.12 0.10 0.63
C GLY A 105 6.21 1.29 0.84
N VAL A 106 5.09 1.29 0.10
CA VAL A 106 4.07 2.35 0.18
C VAL A 106 2.70 1.79 0.50
N PHE A 107 1.87 2.61 1.15
CA PHE A 107 0.44 2.36 1.25
C PHE A 107 -0.32 3.12 0.15
N SER A 108 -0.78 2.39 -0.87
CA SER A 108 -1.58 2.93 -1.98
C SER A 108 -3.06 2.58 -1.82
N ILE A 109 -3.90 3.61 -1.79
CA ILE A 109 -5.38 3.48 -1.78
C ILE A 109 -6.00 3.80 -3.15
N GLY A 110 -5.21 3.76 -4.21
CA GLY A 110 -5.62 4.23 -5.53
C GLY A 110 -4.61 3.90 -6.62
N ASN A 111 -4.70 4.62 -7.72
CA ASN A 111 -3.74 4.58 -8.82
C ASN A 111 -3.70 5.96 -9.49
N SER A 112 -2.94 6.11 -10.58
CA SER A 112 -2.76 7.40 -11.28
C SER A 112 -4.06 8.06 -11.81
N THR A 113 -5.16 7.30 -11.90
CA THR A 113 -6.46 7.78 -12.40
C THR A 113 -7.57 7.68 -11.36
N VAL A 114 -7.35 6.96 -10.27
CA VAL A 114 -8.33 6.70 -9.22
C VAL A 114 -7.71 7.11 -7.89
N ASN A 115 -8.09 8.30 -7.42
CA ASN A 115 -7.73 8.80 -6.10
C ASN A 115 -8.92 8.62 -5.15
N ARG A 116 -8.65 8.36 -3.88
CA ARG A 116 -9.68 8.20 -2.85
C ARG A 116 -9.46 9.21 -1.75
N GLN A 117 -10.56 9.66 -1.14
CA GLN A 117 -10.51 10.42 0.09
C GLN A 117 -10.18 9.48 1.25
N ILE A 118 -9.37 9.99 2.19
CA ILE A 118 -9.23 9.39 3.51
C ILE A 118 -10.11 10.21 4.45
N GLN A 119 -11.13 9.58 5.02
CA GLN A 119 -12.11 10.24 5.87
C GLN A 119 -11.90 9.85 7.34
N ASN A 120 -12.35 10.73 8.26
CA ASN A 120 -12.24 10.54 9.71
C ASN A 120 -10.81 10.42 10.23
N VAL A 121 -9.89 11.18 9.61
CA VAL A 121 -8.51 11.32 10.08
C VAL A 121 -8.50 12.30 11.26
N GLY A 122 -8.10 11.83 12.44
CA GLY A 122 -7.88 12.68 13.61
C GLY A 122 -6.80 13.73 13.33
N ALA A 123 -6.74 14.79 14.14
CA ALA A 123 -5.68 15.78 13.98
C ALA A 123 -4.33 15.13 14.31
N GLY A 124 -3.36 15.23 13.40
CA GLY A 124 -2.00 14.74 13.62
C GLY A 124 -1.23 15.64 14.58
N ASN A 125 -0.17 15.13 15.22
CA ASN A 125 0.69 15.98 16.02
C ASN A 125 1.43 17.01 15.13
N ILE A 126 1.51 18.28 15.57
CA ILE A 126 2.22 19.35 14.84
C ILE A 126 3.52 19.69 15.59
N THR A 127 4.53 18.83 15.42
CA THR A 127 5.89 19.01 15.95
C THR A 127 6.93 18.75 14.85
N ALA A 128 8.18 19.15 15.09
CA ALA A 128 9.27 19.02 14.12
C ALA A 128 9.62 17.55 13.76
N ASP A 129 9.24 16.61 14.62
CA ASP A 129 9.53 15.18 14.53
C ASP A 129 8.28 14.31 14.30
N SER A 130 7.13 14.93 13.97
CA SER A 130 5.88 14.22 13.70
C SER A 130 5.90 13.53 12.33
N SER A 131 5.34 12.32 12.27
CA SER A 131 5.06 11.56 11.04
C SER A 131 3.57 11.27 10.85
N ASP A 132 2.71 11.95 11.60
CA ASP A 132 1.25 11.81 11.50
C ASP A 132 0.72 12.45 10.22
N ALA A 133 -0.39 11.88 9.70
CA ALA A 133 -1.17 12.56 8.68
C ALA A 133 -1.84 13.82 9.27
N ILE A 134 -1.73 14.94 8.56
CA ILE A 134 -2.45 16.17 8.87
C ILE A 134 -3.86 16.13 8.25
N ASN A 135 -4.87 16.56 9.00
CA ASN A 135 -6.25 16.62 8.51
C ASN A 135 -6.66 18.04 8.06
N GLY A 136 -7.84 18.14 7.44
CA GLY A 136 -8.34 19.41 6.91
C GLY A 136 -8.56 20.52 7.95
N SER A 137 -8.91 20.18 9.20
CA SER A 137 -9.12 21.19 10.25
C SER A 137 -7.83 21.90 10.66
N GLN A 138 -6.71 21.17 10.66
CA GLN A 138 -5.40 21.74 10.97
C GLN A 138 -4.95 22.71 9.88
N LEU A 139 -5.14 22.34 8.60
CA LEU A 139 -4.83 23.23 7.49
C LEU A 139 -5.77 24.45 7.46
N TYR A 140 -7.05 24.27 7.74
CA TYR A 140 -8.04 25.35 7.81
C TYR A 140 -7.59 26.42 8.82
N HIS A 141 -7.20 26.01 10.03
CA HIS A 141 -6.73 26.94 11.05
C HIS A 141 -5.50 27.74 10.60
N VAL A 142 -4.52 27.12 9.92
CA VAL A 142 -3.34 27.84 9.41
C VAL A 142 -3.70 28.87 8.32
N ALA A 143 -4.74 28.60 7.52
CA ALA A 143 -5.11 29.45 6.39
C ALA A 143 -6.04 30.63 6.76
N THR A 144 -6.61 30.63 7.98
CA THR A 144 -7.57 31.64 8.42
C THR A 144 -7.04 32.59 9.49
N GLU A 145 -5.81 32.41 9.95
CA GLU A 145 -5.04 33.38 10.74
C GLU A 145 -4.28 34.34 9.82
#